data_AF-A0A843LW17-F1
#
_entry.id   AF-A0A843LW17-F1
#
_cell.length_a   1.000
_cell.length_b   1.000
_cell.length_c   1.000
_cell.angle_alpha   90.00
_cell.angle_beta   90.00
_cell.angle_gamma   90.00
#
_symmetry.space_group_name_H-M   'P 1'
#
loop_
_entity.id
_entity.type
_entity.pdbx_description
1 polymer ?
#
loop_
_entity_poly.entity_id
_entity_poly.type
_entity_poly.pdbx_seq_one_letter_code
_entity_poly.pdbx_strand_id
1 'polypeptide(L)'
;MPENISERIPEQLSEKRLGGCTLGGAIAVTSFISDAVTVVHAPKGCAHQVFSMLHALVEEASLPLLPPLLSSDMSDREVIFGGEEALSLALDKAAAKNPALIITVSSCVTETIGDDSEKVCRAHPAADKIITLPTAGFLGGRAEDGENTALLALATLAEKCVPLPKTAAIIGEKNLETEVEENYAEVERLLSRLGISVTLRFCRNIQAAEIGKLGEASFFIIRDERVFPAGAAVAKRFDRPYVAEFPRGLSGCVTFLRDAGHCARIPEEGIERAVRDEEAYQKQMLEPFEEMRGSSVYLGAQLMEGTFDAAREAMERLGIREAPDGIPLKLPFYLPVGVSGMMKMLYLWRRRIRG
;
A
#
# COMPACT_ATOMS: atom_id res chain seq x y z
N MET A 1 -19.54 -37.83 24.67
CA MET A 1 -19.56 -37.11 23.37
C MET A 1 -19.54 -35.63 23.69
N PRO A 2 -18.39 -34.95 23.63
CA PRO A 2 -18.38 -33.50 23.73
C PRO A 2 -18.63 -32.91 22.34
N GLU A 3 -19.66 -32.07 22.27
CA GLU A 3 -20.08 -31.34 21.08
C GLU A 3 -18.99 -30.37 20.63
N ASN A 4 -18.84 -30.32 19.32
CA ASN A 4 -17.79 -29.61 18.58
C ASN A 4 -18.14 -28.12 18.53
N ILE A 5 -17.58 -27.31 19.43
CA ILE A 5 -17.73 -25.84 19.46
C ILE A 5 -16.80 -25.20 18.40
N SER A 6 -16.92 -25.67 17.15
CA SER A 6 -16.17 -25.19 15.98
C SER A 6 -17.10 -24.56 14.94
N GLU A 7 -18.33 -24.18 15.31
CA GLU A 7 -19.24 -23.53 14.39
C GLU A 7 -19.16 -21.99 14.48
N ARG A 8 -18.68 -21.44 13.35
CA ARG A 8 -19.06 -20.14 12.77
C ARG A 8 -18.62 -18.89 13.54
N ILE A 9 -17.34 -18.54 13.41
CA ILE A 9 -16.97 -17.12 13.36
C ILE A 9 -17.33 -16.65 11.95
N PRO A 10 -18.27 -15.70 11.77
CA PRO A 10 -18.62 -15.19 10.46
C PRO A 10 -17.40 -14.58 9.77
N GLU A 11 -17.19 -14.98 8.52
CA GLU A 11 -16.19 -14.53 7.53
C GLU A 11 -15.95 -13.01 7.55
N GLN A 12 -16.98 -12.22 7.89
CA GLN A 12 -16.97 -10.76 7.96
C GLN A 12 -16.30 -10.14 9.21
N LEU A 13 -15.93 -10.93 10.23
CA LEU A 13 -15.39 -10.42 11.51
C LEU A 13 -13.87 -10.48 11.63
N SER A 14 -13.19 -11.16 10.70
CA SER A 14 -11.74 -11.36 10.73
C SER A 14 -10.97 -10.26 9.99
N GLU A 15 -11.42 -9.85 8.81
CA GLU A 15 -10.87 -8.66 8.10
C GLU A 15 -11.05 -7.37 8.93
N LYS A 16 -12.14 -7.29 9.71
CA LYS A 16 -12.49 -6.13 10.55
C LYS A 16 -11.52 -5.84 11.69
N ARG A 17 -10.56 -6.73 12.00
CA ARG A 17 -9.64 -6.54 13.13
C ARG A 17 -8.22 -6.10 12.74
N LEU A 18 -7.84 -6.20 11.47
CA LEU A 18 -6.49 -5.80 11.00
C LEU A 18 -6.46 -4.46 10.24
N GLY A 19 -7.59 -4.02 9.66
CA GLY A 19 -7.66 -2.74 8.94
C GLY A 19 -7.92 -1.60 9.92
N GLY A 20 -6.94 -0.72 10.14
CA GLY A 20 -7.12 0.49 10.94
C GLY A 20 -8.27 1.40 10.45
N CYS A 21 -8.51 2.50 11.15
CA CYS A 21 -9.49 3.50 10.72
C CYS A 21 -8.93 4.39 9.59
N THR A 22 -9.80 5.20 8.99
CA THR A 22 -9.44 6.20 7.95
C THR A 22 -8.28 7.09 8.37
N LEU A 23 -8.27 7.60 9.61
CA LEU A 23 -7.13 8.35 10.15
C LEU A 23 -5.81 7.55 10.12
N GLY A 24 -5.86 6.27 10.52
CA GLY A 24 -4.68 5.39 10.50
C GLY A 24 -4.15 5.14 9.09
N GLY A 25 -5.04 4.95 8.11
CA GLY A 25 -4.65 4.78 6.71
C GLY A 25 -4.01 6.04 6.10
N ALA A 26 -4.55 7.22 6.40
CA ALA A 26 -3.95 8.48 5.95
C ALA A 26 -2.56 8.70 6.59
N ILE A 27 -2.40 8.37 7.88
CA ILE A 27 -1.11 8.45 8.56
C ILE A 27 -0.11 7.44 7.98
N ALA A 28 -0.55 6.24 7.57
CA ALA A 28 0.31 5.25 6.92
C ALA A 28 0.88 5.71 5.57
N VAL A 29 0.23 6.67 4.88
CA VAL A 29 0.77 7.31 3.67
C VAL A 29 1.64 8.51 4.03
N THR A 30 1.10 9.42 4.82
CA THR A 30 1.75 10.73 5.11
C THR A 30 3.05 10.59 5.89
N SER A 31 3.18 9.54 6.71
CA SER A 31 4.41 9.25 7.47
C SER A 31 5.59 8.81 6.61
N PHE A 32 5.42 8.67 5.28
CA PHE A 32 6.48 8.26 4.37
C PHE A 32 6.97 9.39 3.48
N ILE A 33 6.64 10.63 3.86
CA ILE A 33 7.21 11.87 3.30
C ILE A 33 8.21 12.41 4.33
N SER A 34 9.49 12.20 4.05
CA SER A 34 10.58 12.31 5.03
C SER A 34 10.81 13.72 5.61
N ASP A 35 10.46 14.76 4.86
CA ASP A 35 10.61 16.17 5.19
C ASP A 35 9.27 16.87 5.49
N ALA A 36 8.22 16.07 5.72
CA ALA A 36 6.92 16.55 6.16
C ALA A 36 6.75 16.42 7.69
N VAL A 37 5.80 17.18 8.23
CA VAL A 37 5.27 16.98 9.59
C VAL A 37 3.77 16.73 9.48
N THR A 38 3.31 15.60 10.02
CA THR A 38 1.86 15.32 10.08
C THR A 38 1.31 15.77 11.44
N VAL A 39 0.29 16.63 11.41
CA VAL A 39 -0.46 17.10 12.56
C VAL A 39 -1.80 16.37 12.63
N VAL A 40 -1.97 15.59 13.68
CA VAL A 40 -3.21 14.85 13.98
C VAL A 40 -4.12 15.71 14.83
N HIS A 41 -5.17 16.25 14.22
CA HIS A 41 -6.19 17.00 14.94
C HIS A 41 -7.17 16.03 15.60
N ALA A 42 -6.90 15.69 16.86
CA ALA A 42 -7.64 14.66 17.57
C ALA A 42 -7.58 14.80 19.10
N PRO A 43 -8.52 14.16 19.82
CA PRO A 43 -8.37 13.87 21.24
C PRO A 43 -7.13 13.04 21.54
N LYS A 44 -6.52 13.30 22.70
CA LYS A 44 -5.29 12.65 23.16
C LYS A 44 -5.30 11.12 23.06
N GLY A 45 -6.44 10.49 23.40
CA GLY A 45 -6.57 9.03 23.37
C GLY A 45 -6.53 8.45 21.96
N CYS A 46 -7.20 9.09 21.00
CA CYS A 46 -7.21 8.67 19.60
C CYS A 46 -5.81 8.83 18.98
N ALA A 47 -5.18 9.97 19.18
CA ALA A 47 -3.81 10.20 18.72
C ALA A 47 -2.83 9.18 19.31
N HIS A 48 -2.89 8.94 20.63
CA HIS A 48 -2.04 7.96 21.29
C HIS A 48 -2.21 6.54 20.73
N GLN A 49 -3.45 6.10 20.50
CA GLN A 49 -3.73 4.78 19.95
C GLN A 49 -3.15 4.61 18.54
N VAL A 50 -3.38 5.59 17.65
CA VAL A 50 -2.89 5.51 16.26
C VAL A 50 -1.36 5.59 16.21
N PHE A 51 -0.74 6.44 17.02
CA PHE A 51 0.72 6.53 17.10
C PHE A 51 1.34 5.23 17.65
N SER A 52 0.73 4.62 18.65
CA SER A 52 1.22 3.36 19.23
C SER A 52 1.11 2.20 18.23
N MET A 53 0.00 2.13 17.49
CA MET A 53 -0.18 1.12 16.44
C MET A 53 0.82 1.31 15.30
N LEU A 54 1.01 2.55 14.84
CA LEU A 54 1.99 2.85 13.80
C LEU A 54 3.41 2.49 14.24
N HIS A 55 3.79 2.84 15.47
CA HIS A 55 5.10 2.49 16.02
C HIS A 55 5.31 0.96 16.02
N ALA A 56 4.32 0.19 16.48
CA ALA A 56 4.41 -1.26 16.49
C ALA A 56 4.59 -1.84 15.07
N LEU A 57 3.87 -1.31 14.08
CA LEU A 57 3.97 -1.76 12.68
C LEU A 57 5.31 -1.38 12.04
N VAL A 58 5.82 -0.18 12.33
CA VAL A 58 7.15 0.27 11.86
C VAL A 58 8.26 -0.61 12.44
N GLU A 59 8.16 -0.94 13.72
CA GLU A 59 9.10 -1.83 14.41
C GLU A 59 9.02 -3.26 13.82
N GLU A 60 7.82 -3.80 13.63
CA GLU A 60 7.61 -5.11 13.01
C GLU A 60 8.17 -5.18 11.59
N ALA A 61 7.96 -4.13 10.78
CA ALA A 61 8.49 -4.02 9.43
C ALA A 61 9.97 -3.59 9.37
N SER A 62 10.63 -3.40 10.52
CA SER A 62 12.04 -2.96 10.62
C SER A 62 12.34 -1.68 9.82
N LEU A 63 11.39 -0.75 9.78
CA LEU A 63 11.48 0.49 9.03
C LEU A 63 12.28 1.57 9.80
N PRO A 64 12.93 2.52 9.10
CA PRO A 64 13.65 3.61 9.75
C PRO A 64 12.70 4.53 10.53
N LEU A 65 13.28 5.43 11.34
CA LEU A 65 12.53 6.41 12.12
C LEU A 65 11.59 7.23 11.21
N LEU A 66 10.31 7.24 11.56
CA LEU A 66 9.30 8.04 10.88
C LEU A 66 9.52 9.55 11.10
N PRO A 67 9.09 10.40 10.15
CA PRO A 67 9.03 11.83 10.33
C PRO A 67 8.16 12.22 11.54
N PRO A 68 8.31 13.44 12.07
CA PRO A 68 7.59 13.86 13.26
C PRO A 68 6.06 13.83 13.08
N LEU A 69 5.38 13.15 14.01
CA LEU A 69 3.94 13.17 14.17
C LEU A 69 3.58 14.02 15.38
N LEU A 70 2.74 15.04 15.19
CA LEU A 70 2.25 15.92 16.24
C LEU A 70 0.75 15.71 16.42
N SER A 71 0.24 16.02 17.61
CA SER A 71 -1.19 15.99 17.91
C SER A 71 -1.63 17.37 18.39
N SER A 72 -2.88 17.75 18.09
CA SER A 72 -3.54 18.87 18.77
C SER A 72 -3.87 18.57 20.24
N ASP A 73 -3.76 17.29 20.65
CA ASP A 73 -3.87 16.81 22.03
C ASP A 73 -5.14 17.30 22.75
N MET A 74 -6.28 17.22 22.07
CA MET A 74 -7.53 17.76 22.60
C MET A 74 -7.95 17.02 23.88
N SER A 75 -8.41 17.80 24.85
CA SER A 75 -9.05 17.35 26.07
C SER A 75 -10.56 17.52 25.99
N ASP A 76 -11.27 17.17 27.06
CA ASP A 76 -12.73 17.34 27.16
C ASP A 76 -13.15 18.80 26.90
N ARG A 77 -12.31 19.77 27.25
CA ARG A 77 -12.55 21.20 27.00
C ARG A 77 -12.68 21.47 25.51
N GLU A 78 -11.69 21.07 24.71
CA GLU A 78 -11.70 21.29 23.26
C GLU A 78 -12.83 20.49 22.59
N VAL A 79 -13.18 19.32 23.11
CA VAL A 79 -14.32 18.56 22.59
C VAL A 79 -15.66 19.28 22.84
N ILE A 80 -15.80 20.00 23.95
CA ILE A 80 -17.04 20.74 24.28
C ILE A 80 -17.11 22.10 23.59
N PHE A 81 -15.98 22.82 23.50
CA PHE A 81 -15.93 24.22 23.08
C PHE A 81 -15.29 24.45 21.70
N GLY A 82 -14.80 23.41 21.04
CA GLY A 82 -14.10 23.48 19.76
C GLY A 82 -12.57 23.32 19.91
N GLY A 83 -11.96 22.64 18.95
CA GLY A 83 -10.53 22.31 18.93
C GLY A 83 -9.67 23.21 18.05
N GLU A 84 -10.25 24.20 17.39
CA GLU A 84 -9.56 25.08 16.42
C GLU A 84 -8.33 25.78 16.99
N GLU A 85 -8.39 26.28 18.24
CA GLU A 85 -7.24 26.91 18.91
C GLU A 85 -6.12 25.89 19.18
N ALA A 86 -6.48 24.68 19.59
CA ALA A 86 -5.52 23.59 19.80
C ALA A 86 -4.86 23.15 18.49
N LEU A 87 -5.61 23.15 17.38
CA LEU A 87 -5.05 22.94 16.05
C LEU A 87 -4.05 24.04 15.68
N SER A 88 -4.40 25.32 15.88
CA SER A 88 -3.50 26.44 15.61
C SER A 88 -2.17 26.30 16.36
N LEU A 89 -2.22 25.97 17.66
CA LEU A 89 -1.01 25.75 18.47
C LEU A 89 -0.19 24.55 18.01
N ALA A 90 -0.83 23.50 17.49
CA ALA A 90 -0.14 22.35 16.92
C ALA A 90 0.54 22.70 15.58
N LEU A 91 -0.10 23.54 14.75
CA LEU A 91 0.47 24.07 13.52
C LEU A 91 1.68 24.96 13.79
N ASP A 92 1.64 25.82 14.82
CA ASP A 92 2.79 26.62 15.24
C ASP A 92 3.99 25.73 15.59
N LYS A 93 3.76 24.66 16.36
CA LYS A 93 4.80 23.66 16.70
C LYS A 93 5.31 22.91 15.48
N ALA A 94 4.44 22.61 14.52
CA ALA A 94 4.83 21.97 13.26
C ALA A 94 5.71 22.91 12.43
N ALA A 95 5.28 24.15 12.24
CA ALA A 95 6.00 25.16 11.47
C ALA A 95 7.35 25.52 12.10
N ALA A 96 7.46 25.53 13.43
CA ALA A 96 8.72 25.74 14.14
C ALA A 96 9.78 24.67 13.84
N LYS A 97 9.39 23.49 13.35
CA LYS A 97 10.33 22.45 12.86
C LYS A 97 10.84 22.72 11.44
N ASN A 98 10.35 23.77 10.78
CA ASN A 98 10.66 24.17 9.41
C ASN A 98 10.55 23.04 8.37
N PRO A 99 9.42 22.31 8.31
CA PRO A 99 9.24 21.26 7.31
C PRO A 99 9.03 21.83 5.91
N ALA A 100 9.23 20.98 4.90
CA ALA A 100 8.86 21.28 3.53
C ALA A 100 7.34 21.25 3.33
N LEU A 101 6.65 20.39 4.08
CA LEU A 101 5.21 20.18 4.00
C LEU A 101 4.62 19.92 5.40
N ILE A 102 3.47 20.51 5.70
CA ILE A 102 2.68 20.22 6.90
C ILE A 102 1.39 19.54 6.44
N ILE A 103 1.09 18.38 7.01
CA ILE A 103 -0.10 17.60 6.63
C ILE A 103 -1.02 17.51 7.84
N THR A 104 -2.18 18.12 7.78
CA THR A 104 -3.18 18.07 8.85
C THR A 104 -4.17 16.96 8.56
N VAL A 105 -4.36 16.04 9.49
CA VAL A 105 -5.36 14.96 9.41
C VAL A 105 -6.37 15.12 10.55
N SER A 106 -7.67 15.07 10.25
CA SER A 106 -8.75 15.24 11.24
C SER A 106 -9.31 13.91 11.73
N SER A 107 -9.61 13.85 13.03
CA SER A 107 -10.26 12.68 13.64
C SER A 107 -11.78 12.71 13.50
N CYS A 108 -12.42 11.59 13.84
CA CYS A 108 -13.88 11.51 13.93
C CYS A 108 -14.47 12.58 14.87
N VAL A 109 -13.80 12.88 15.99
CA VAL A 109 -14.33 13.82 16.99
C VAL A 109 -14.32 15.24 16.47
N THR A 110 -13.20 15.69 15.89
CA THR A 110 -13.06 17.06 15.37
C THR A 110 -14.05 17.35 14.25
N GLU A 111 -14.30 16.39 13.36
CA GLU A 111 -15.31 16.56 12.31
C GLU A 111 -16.74 16.47 12.85
N THR A 112 -16.99 15.68 13.89
CA THR A 112 -18.33 15.56 14.50
C THR A 112 -18.73 16.84 15.23
N ILE A 113 -17.80 17.49 15.94
CA ILE A 113 -18.06 18.75 16.64
C ILE A 113 -18.10 19.95 15.69
N GLY A 114 -17.67 19.77 14.44
CA GLY A 114 -17.77 20.78 13.39
C GLY A 114 -16.62 21.79 13.38
N ASP A 115 -15.43 21.41 13.86
CA ASP A 115 -14.24 22.26 13.77
C ASP A 115 -13.90 22.55 12.30
N ASP A 116 -13.73 23.83 11.94
CA ASP A 116 -13.32 24.24 10.59
C ASP A 116 -11.80 24.22 10.46
N SER A 117 -11.26 23.00 10.43
CA SER A 117 -9.81 22.76 10.31
C SER A 117 -9.19 23.42 9.08
N GLU A 118 -9.95 23.48 7.98
CA GLU A 118 -9.50 24.06 6.73
C GLU A 118 -9.36 25.58 6.83
N LYS A 119 -10.31 26.26 7.48
CA LYS A 119 -10.20 27.70 7.78
C LYS A 119 -9.02 28.01 8.69
N VAL A 120 -8.78 27.21 9.73
CA VAL A 120 -7.60 27.38 10.61
C VAL A 120 -6.31 27.24 9.81
N CYS A 121 -6.19 26.20 8.98
CA CYS A 121 -5.02 25.96 8.15
C CYS A 121 -4.78 27.07 7.12
N ARG A 122 -5.84 27.56 6.45
CA ARG A 122 -5.75 28.66 5.47
C ARG A 122 -5.39 30.00 6.11
N ALA A 123 -5.77 30.22 7.36
CA ALA A 123 -5.45 31.45 8.09
C ALA A 123 -4.02 31.44 8.67
N HIS A 124 -3.39 30.28 8.75
CA HIS A 124 -2.05 30.13 9.34
C HIS A 124 -0.96 30.76 8.43
N PRO A 125 0.08 31.41 8.98
CA PRO A 125 1.14 32.04 8.18
C PRO A 125 1.89 31.12 7.20
N ALA A 126 1.87 29.82 7.44
CA ALA A 126 2.48 28.78 6.60
C ALA A 126 1.44 28.05 5.71
N ALA A 127 0.30 28.66 5.41
CA ALA A 127 -0.81 28.05 4.66
C ALA A 127 -0.38 27.45 3.31
N ASP A 128 0.61 28.04 2.64
CA ASP A 128 1.21 27.58 1.39
C ASP A 128 1.89 26.21 1.50
N LYS A 129 2.25 25.79 2.71
CA LYS A 129 2.85 24.49 3.02
C LYS A 129 1.88 23.52 3.68
N ILE A 130 0.62 23.89 3.91
CA ILE A 130 -0.34 23.06 4.65
C ILE A 130 -1.30 22.35 3.70
N ILE A 131 -1.38 21.02 3.81
CA ILE A 131 -2.45 20.21 3.21
C ILE A 131 -3.38 19.72 4.33
N THR A 132 -4.68 19.82 4.10
CA THR A 132 -5.71 19.30 5.01
C THR A 132 -6.36 18.05 4.45
N LEU A 133 -6.39 16.99 5.25
CA LEU A 133 -6.97 15.70 4.93
C LEU A 133 -8.15 15.42 5.88
N PRO A 134 -9.41 15.48 5.38
CA PRO A 134 -10.55 15.02 6.16
C PRO A 134 -10.48 13.50 6.30
N THR A 135 -10.35 12.98 7.52
CA THR A 135 -10.15 11.55 7.78
C THR A 135 -11.08 10.95 8.83
N ALA A 136 -12.23 11.58 9.06
CA ALA A 136 -13.26 11.00 9.90
C ALA A 136 -13.84 9.70 9.31
N GLY A 137 -13.69 8.60 10.06
CA GLY A 137 -14.21 7.29 9.70
C GLY A 137 -15.53 6.92 10.38
N PHE A 138 -16.19 7.81 11.12
CA PHE A 138 -17.36 7.46 11.96
C PHE A 138 -18.59 6.98 11.16
N LEU A 139 -18.65 7.24 9.84
CA LEU A 139 -19.68 6.73 8.93
C LEU A 139 -19.26 5.45 8.18
N GLY A 140 -18.34 4.66 8.76
CA GLY A 140 -17.92 3.37 8.20
C GLY A 140 -16.63 3.44 7.38
N GLY A 141 -15.83 4.50 7.55
CA GLY A 141 -14.56 4.66 6.86
C GLY A 141 -13.49 3.69 7.38
N ARG A 142 -12.67 3.20 6.45
CA ARG A 142 -11.61 2.21 6.63
C ARG A 142 -10.24 2.80 6.33
N ALA A 143 -9.18 2.06 6.66
CA ALA A 143 -7.81 2.45 6.34
C ALA A 143 -7.63 2.79 4.85
N GLU A 144 -8.20 1.99 3.95
CA GLU A 144 -8.12 2.25 2.49
C GLU A 144 -8.72 3.60 2.09
N ASP A 145 -9.82 4.04 2.71
CA ASP A 145 -10.38 5.38 2.46
C ASP A 145 -9.40 6.48 2.85
N GLY A 146 -8.67 6.27 3.95
CA GLY A 146 -7.62 7.17 4.41
C GLY A 146 -6.42 7.21 3.48
N GLU A 147 -5.97 6.05 3.02
CA GLU A 147 -4.88 5.90 2.04
C GLU A 147 -5.24 6.63 0.74
N ASN A 148 -6.45 6.40 0.20
CA ASN A 148 -6.92 7.07 -1.01
C ASN A 148 -7.04 8.60 -0.81
N THR A 149 -7.59 9.05 0.32
CA THR A 149 -7.72 10.48 0.63
C THR A 149 -6.35 11.17 0.67
N ALA A 150 -5.37 10.55 1.35
CA ALA A 150 -4.02 11.07 1.41
C ALA A 150 -3.37 11.12 0.02
N LEU A 151 -3.45 10.04 -0.77
CA LEU A 151 -2.87 9.97 -2.11
C LEU A 151 -3.47 11.02 -3.04
N LEU A 152 -4.80 11.20 -3.04
CA LEU A 152 -5.50 12.18 -3.87
C LEU A 152 -5.09 13.61 -3.52
N ALA A 153 -5.06 13.94 -2.23
CA ALA A 153 -4.69 15.27 -1.78
C ALA A 153 -3.21 15.58 -2.04
N LEU A 154 -2.31 14.63 -1.78
CA LEU A 154 -0.87 14.79 -2.05
C LEU A 154 -0.59 14.92 -3.56
N ALA A 155 -1.34 14.21 -4.41
CA ALA A 155 -1.20 14.33 -5.86
C ALA A 155 -1.57 15.73 -6.37
N THR A 156 -2.22 16.57 -5.56
CA THR A 156 -2.48 17.97 -5.92
C THR A 156 -1.23 18.83 -6.00
N LEU A 157 -0.15 18.43 -5.32
CA LEU A 157 1.16 19.09 -5.34
C LEU A 157 1.92 18.87 -6.66
N ALA A 158 1.43 17.99 -7.53
CA ALA A 158 2.04 17.72 -8.81
C ALA A 158 1.23 18.34 -9.96
N GLU A 159 1.96 18.92 -10.92
CA GLU A 159 1.42 19.50 -12.14
C GLU A 159 1.69 18.60 -13.35
N LYS A 160 0.79 18.63 -14.33
CA LYS A 160 0.96 17.89 -15.58
C LYS A 160 2.07 18.54 -16.40
N CYS A 161 3.14 17.79 -16.68
CA CYS A 161 4.20 18.21 -17.59
C CYS A 161 4.38 17.20 -18.74
N VAL A 162 5.36 17.45 -19.62
CA VAL A 162 5.69 16.54 -20.72
C VAL A 162 6.28 15.26 -20.11
N PRO A 163 5.69 14.08 -20.35
CA PRO A 163 6.18 12.84 -19.75
C PRO A 163 7.53 12.44 -20.33
N LEU A 164 8.40 11.91 -19.48
CA LEU A 164 9.63 11.25 -19.89
C LEU A 164 9.30 9.88 -20.49
N PRO A 165 9.78 9.54 -21.68
CA PRO A 165 9.47 8.26 -22.32
C PRO A 165 10.01 7.08 -21.49
N LYS A 166 9.29 5.96 -21.49
CA LYS A 166 9.66 4.72 -20.78
C LYS A 166 9.86 4.93 -19.28
N THR A 167 8.99 5.72 -18.67
CA THR A 167 9.01 5.94 -17.22
C THR A 167 7.66 5.61 -16.58
N ALA A 168 7.70 5.07 -15.37
CA ALA A 168 6.51 4.77 -14.57
C ALA A 168 6.58 5.47 -13.21
N ALA A 169 5.43 5.79 -12.62
CA ALA A 169 5.32 6.06 -11.19
C ALA A 169 4.41 5.03 -10.54
N ILE A 170 4.83 4.54 -9.38
CA ILE A 170 4.07 3.56 -8.60
C ILE A 170 3.18 4.32 -7.62
N ILE A 171 1.90 3.96 -7.55
CA ILE A 171 0.91 4.61 -6.68
C ILE A 171 0.46 3.64 -5.59
N GLY A 172 0.57 4.10 -4.35
CA GLY A 172 -0.04 3.48 -3.18
C GLY A 172 0.64 2.20 -2.72
N GLU A 173 1.97 2.18 -2.68
CA GLU A 173 2.67 1.09 -2.00
C GLU A 173 2.22 0.95 -0.54
N LYS A 174 2.12 -0.30 -0.08
CA LYS A 174 1.75 -0.61 1.31
C LYS A 174 2.94 -0.35 2.21
N ASN A 175 3.01 0.86 2.73
CA ASN A 175 4.21 1.31 3.41
C ASN A 175 4.58 0.51 4.68
N LEU A 176 3.57 -0.07 5.33
CA LEU A 176 3.70 -0.85 6.56
C LEU A 176 3.74 -2.38 6.30
N GLU A 177 3.81 -2.81 5.03
CA GLU A 177 4.01 -4.22 4.67
C GLU A 177 5.50 -4.58 4.76
N THR A 178 5.85 -5.69 5.40
CA THR A 178 7.24 -6.14 5.56
C THR A 178 7.93 -6.40 4.22
N GLU A 179 7.18 -6.93 3.25
CA GLU A 179 7.67 -7.38 1.94
C GLU A 179 7.77 -6.27 0.88
N VAL A 180 7.50 -5.03 1.27
CA VAL A 180 7.35 -3.90 0.35
C VAL A 180 8.59 -3.63 -0.50
N GLU A 181 9.81 -3.81 0.03
CA GLU A 181 11.03 -3.62 -0.75
C GLU A 181 11.27 -4.76 -1.73
N GLU A 182 10.97 -6.01 -1.36
CA GLU A 182 11.05 -7.14 -2.29
C GLU A 182 9.98 -7.07 -3.36
N ASN A 183 8.77 -6.60 -3.01
CA ASN A 183 7.70 -6.38 -3.96
C ASN A 183 8.09 -5.30 -4.98
N TYR A 184 8.69 -4.19 -4.53
CA TYR A 184 9.24 -3.17 -5.41
C TYR A 184 10.38 -3.71 -6.28
N ALA A 185 11.34 -4.43 -5.71
CA ALA A 185 12.47 -4.99 -6.44
C ALA A 185 12.02 -5.96 -7.55
N GLU A 186 10.97 -6.74 -7.31
CA GLU A 186 10.41 -7.63 -8.32
C GLU A 186 9.71 -6.86 -9.46
N VAL A 187 8.94 -5.81 -9.12
CA VAL A 187 8.34 -4.92 -10.12
C VAL A 187 9.43 -4.21 -10.93
N GLU A 188 10.45 -3.67 -10.29
CA GLU A 188 11.59 -3.02 -10.94
C GLU A 188 12.34 -3.99 -11.87
N ARG A 189 12.56 -5.23 -11.44
CA ARG A 189 13.17 -6.29 -12.27
C ARG A 189 12.36 -6.54 -13.54
N LEU A 190 11.03 -6.64 -13.44
CA LEU A 190 10.16 -6.84 -14.61
C LEU A 190 10.19 -5.61 -15.54
N LEU A 191 10.07 -4.40 -14.99
CA LEU A 191 10.14 -3.16 -15.77
C LEU A 191 11.49 -2.99 -16.47
N SER A 192 12.59 -3.42 -15.85
CA SER A 192 13.93 -3.37 -16.45
C SER A 192 14.04 -4.20 -17.73
N ARG A 193 13.27 -5.28 -17.86
CA ARG A 193 13.22 -6.09 -19.09
C ARG A 193 12.64 -5.33 -20.28
N LEU A 194 11.79 -4.36 -20.02
CA LEU A 194 11.17 -3.47 -21.01
C LEU A 194 11.98 -2.16 -21.19
N GLY A 195 13.05 -1.98 -20.41
CA GLY A 195 13.83 -0.74 -20.36
C GLY A 195 13.03 0.44 -19.80
N ILE A 196 12.11 0.17 -18.86
CA ILE A 196 11.29 1.17 -18.17
C ILE A 196 11.95 1.49 -16.83
N SER A 197 12.05 2.78 -16.48
CA SER A 197 12.52 3.23 -15.16
C SER A 197 11.39 3.74 -14.29
N VAL A 198 11.53 3.58 -12.96
CA VAL A 198 10.59 4.16 -12.00
C VAL A 198 11.04 5.58 -11.64
N THR A 199 10.16 6.55 -11.83
CA THR A 199 10.40 7.98 -11.51
C THR A 199 10.10 8.29 -10.05
N LEU A 200 9.06 7.68 -9.51
CA LEU A 200 8.57 7.95 -8.17
C LEU A 200 7.83 6.74 -7.60
N ARG A 201 8.06 6.48 -6.32
CA ARG A 201 7.28 5.60 -5.45
C ARG A 201 6.35 6.47 -4.60
N PHE A 202 5.10 6.65 -5.03
CA PHE A 202 4.16 7.63 -4.48
C PHE A 202 3.22 6.98 -3.44
N CYS A 203 3.36 7.19 -2.12
CA CYS A 203 4.41 7.92 -1.40
C CYS A 203 5.19 6.95 -0.49
N ARG A 204 6.46 6.70 -0.83
CA ARG A 204 7.34 5.83 -0.03
C ARG A 204 8.75 6.39 0.05
N ASN A 205 9.13 6.87 1.24
CA ASN A 205 10.44 7.43 1.55
C ASN A 205 10.86 8.55 0.58
N ILE A 206 9.91 9.42 0.24
CA ILE A 206 10.12 10.54 -0.67
C ILE A 206 10.23 11.85 0.09
N GLN A 207 10.83 12.86 -0.52
CA GLN A 207 10.69 14.26 -0.09
C GLN A 207 9.46 14.90 -0.74
N ALA A 208 8.87 15.90 -0.11
CA ALA A 208 7.68 16.61 -0.61
C ALA A 208 7.91 17.19 -2.01
N ALA A 209 9.11 17.69 -2.30
CA ALA A 209 9.48 18.21 -3.62
C ALA A 209 9.47 17.13 -4.72
N GLU A 210 9.65 15.85 -4.37
CA GLU A 210 9.65 14.76 -5.33
C GLU A 210 8.26 14.36 -5.80
N ILE A 211 7.20 14.79 -5.11
CA ILE A 211 5.81 14.54 -5.54
C ILE A 211 5.57 15.09 -6.95
N GLY A 212 6.24 16.19 -7.31
CA GLY A 212 6.21 16.77 -8.66
C GLY A 212 6.61 15.78 -9.77
N LYS A 213 7.43 14.75 -9.47
CA LYS A 213 7.84 13.70 -10.42
C LYS A 213 6.66 12.82 -10.89
N LEU A 214 5.51 12.85 -10.21
CA LEU A 214 4.26 12.30 -10.77
C LEU A 214 3.96 12.89 -12.15
N GLY A 215 4.24 14.19 -12.31
CA GLY A 215 4.11 14.91 -13.57
C GLY A 215 5.00 14.38 -14.67
N GLU A 216 6.13 13.72 -14.37
CA GLU A 216 7.11 13.26 -15.37
C GLU A 216 6.86 11.84 -15.86
N ALA A 217 6.14 11.01 -15.09
CA ALA A 217 5.90 9.59 -15.41
C ALA A 217 5.09 9.41 -16.71
N SER A 218 5.51 8.54 -17.64
CA SER A 218 4.72 8.27 -18.85
C SER A 218 3.44 7.47 -18.62
N PHE A 219 3.41 6.64 -17.57
CA PHE A 219 2.23 5.88 -17.13
C PHE A 219 2.33 5.59 -15.62
N PHE A 220 1.24 5.06 -15.05
CA PHE A 220 1.18 4.73 -13.63
C PHE A 220 1.05 3.22 -13.38
N ILE A 221 1.51 2.77 -12.22
CA ILE A 221 1.32 1.40 -11.76
C ILE A 221 0.65 1.48 -10.40
N ILE A 222 -0.56 0.98 -10.32
CA ILE A 222 -1.34 0.96 -9.07
C ILE A 222 -0.92 -0.30 -8.28
N ARG A 223 -0.76 -0.19 -6.96
CA ARG A 223 -0.33 -1.33 -6.13
C ARG A 223 -1.33 -2.48 -6.15
N ASP A 224 -2.59 -2.20 -5.83
CA ASP A 224 -3.70 -3.16 -5.77
C ASP A 224 -5.07 -2.43 -5.69
N GLU A 225 -6.14 -3.22 -5.52
CA GLU A 225 -7.52 -2.75 -5.44
C GLU A 225 -7.79 -1.71 -4.35
N ARG A 226 -7.06 -1.75 -3.22
CA ARG A 226 -7.32 -0.86 -2.07
C ARG A 226 -7.03 0.59 -2.43
N VAL A 227 -6.00 0.83 -3.23
CA VAL A 227 -5.57 2.17 -3.67
C VAL A 227 -6.00 2.48 -5.11
N PHE A 228 -6.75 1.57 -5.75
CA PHE A 228 -7.22 1.75 -7.11
C PHE A 228 -8.06 3.01 -7.33
N PRO A 229 -9.00 3.40 -6.44
CA PRO A 229 -9.77 4.63 -6.63
C PRO A 229 -8.89 5.87 -6.79
N ALA A 230 -7.89 6.06 -5.92
CA ALA A 230 -6.93 7.15 -6.00
C ALA A 230 -6.02 7.01 -7.22
N GLY A 231 -5.49 5.81 -7.47
CA GLY A 231 -4.60 5.56 -8.62
C GLY A 231 -5.26 5.87 -9.96
N ALA A 232 -6.49 5.41 -10.17
CA ALA A 232 -7.26 5.69 -11.38
C ALA A 232 -7.61 7.18 -11.52
N ALA A 233 -7.93 7.86 -10.41
CA ALA A 233 -8.20 9.30 -10.40
C ALA A 233 -6.94 10.13 -10.72
N VAL A 234 -5.77 9.73 -10.18
CA VAL A 234 -4.48 10.33 -10.52
C VAL A 234 -4.17 10.11 -12.00
N ALA A 235 -4.30 8.88 -12.50
CA ALA A 235 -4.08 8.58 -13.91
C ALA A 235 -4.97 9.41 -14.84
N LYS A 236 -6.25 9.58 -14.48
CA LYS A 236 -7.20 10.44 -15.18
C LYS A 236 -6.80 11.92 -15.13
N ARG A 237 -6.34 12.43 -13.97
CA ARG A 237 -5.87 13.83 -13.81
C ARG A 237 -4.70 14.15 -14.75
N PHE A 238 -3.77 13.21 -14.90
CA PHE A 238 -2.60 13.38 -15.76
C PHE A 238 -2.85 12.97 -17.23
N ASP A 239 -4.00 12.35 -17.53
CA ASP A 239 -4.36 11.81 -18.86
C ASP A 239 -3.32 10.80 -19.37
N ARG A 240 -3.07 9.77 -18.55
CA ARG A 240 -2.06 8.74 -18.81
C ARG A 240 -2.61 7.35 -18.56
N PRO A 241 -2.10 6.34 -19.29
CA PRO A 241 -2.49 4.97 -19.05
C PRO A 241 -1.94 4.48 -17.70
N TYR A 242 -2.47 3.37 -17.22
CA TYR A 242 -2.01 2.74 -15.99
C TYR A 242 -2.13 1.22 -16.05
N VAL A 243 -1.28 0.54 -15.27
CA VAL A 243 -1.42 -0.87 -14.92
C VAL A 243 -2.20 -0.95 -13.60
N ALA A 244 -3.24 -1.77 -13.56
CA ALA A 244 -4.23 -1.75 -12.48
C ALA A 244 -3.73 -2.34 -11.15
N GLU A 245 -2.71 -3.18 -11.19
CA GLU A 245 -2.17 -3.85 -10.01
C GLU A 245 -0.74 -4.37 -10.22
N PHE A 246 -0.08 -4.72 -9.12
CA PHE A 246 1.18 -5.46 -9.15
C PHE A 246 1.01 -6.89 -9.68
N PRO A 247 2.06 -7.50 -10.26
CA PRO A 247 1.99 -8.84 -10.81
C PRO A 247 1.72 -9.87 -9.71
N ARG A 248 0.58 -10.56 -9.81
CA ARG A 248 0.21 -11.65 -8.89
C ARG A 248 0.63 -13.00 -9.45
N GLY A 249 1.44 -13.74 -8.71
CA GLY A 249 1.92 -15.05 -9.14
C GLY A 249 2.76 -15.00 -10.42
N LEU A 250 2.82 -16.12 -11.13
CA LEU A 250 3.70 -16.29 -12.29
C LEU A 250 3.02 -15.80 -13.57
N SER A 251 1.75 -16.14 -13.75
CA SER A 251 0.91 -15.65 -14.85
C SER A 251 0.72 -14.14 -14.80
N GLY A 252 0.55 -13.57 -13.61
CA GLY A 252 0.46 -12.12 -13.42
C GLY A 252 1.74 -11.38 -13.83
N CYS A 253 2.94 -11.98 -13.73
CA CYS A 253 4.16 -11.37 -14.28
C CYS A 253 4.07 -11.17 -15.79
N VAL A 254 3.52 -12.16 -16.50
CA VAL A 254 3.38 -12.14 -17.95
C VAL A 254 2.36 -11.08 -18.37
N THR A 255 1.19 -11.06 -17.72
CA THR A 255 0.18 -10.02 -17.95
C THR A 255 0.73 -8.63 -17.65
N PHE A 256 1.43 -8.46 -16.53
CA PHE A 256 2.04 -7.19 -16.14
C PHE A 256 3.06 -6.70 -17.17
N LEU A 257 3.93 -7.57 -17.72
CA LEU A 257 4.88 -7.19 -18.76
C LEU A 257 4.19 -6.70 -20.03
N ARG A 258 3.08 -7.34 -20.43
CA ARG A 258 2.28 -6.90 -21.58
C ARG A 258 1.64 -5.54 -21.31
N ASP A 259 0.94 -5.41 -20.19
CA ASP A 259 0.23 -4.17 -19.83
C ASP A 259 1.19 -2.98 -19.69
N ALA A 260 2.32 -3.17 -18.98
CA ALA A 260 3.35 -2.15 -18.83
C ALA A 260 4.02 -1.82 -20.18
N GLY A 261 4.29 -2.82 -21.01
CA GLY A 261 4.85 -2.65 -22.34
C GLY A 261 3.94 -1.81 -23.25
N HIS A 262 2.64 -2.11 -23.25
CA HIS A 262 1.64 -1.34 -23.99
C HIS A 262 1.50 0.10 -23.46
N CYS A 263 1.44 0.28 -22.13
CA CYS A 263 1.40 1.60 -21.51
C CYS A 263 2.62 2.46 -21.89
N ALA A 264 3.81 1.85 -21.91
CA ALA A 264 5.06 2.50 -22.29
C ALA A 264 5.30 2.59 -23.81
N ARG A 265 4.36 2.09 -24.64
CA ARG A 265 4.44 2.07 -26.11
C ARG A 265 5.70 1.33 -26.63
N ILE A 266 6.08 0.25 -25.96
CA ILE A 266 7.15 -0.64 -26.42
C ILE A 266 6.65 -1.44 -27.63
N PRO A 267 7.48 -1.64 -28.68
CA PRO A 267 7.10 -2.49 -29.81
C PRO A 267 6.78 -3.92 -29.37
N GLU A 268 5.80 -4.56 -30.02
CA GLU A 268 5.31 -5.90 -29.68
C GLU A 268 6.45 -6.94 -29.59
N GLU A 269 7.41 -6.88 -30.51
CA GLU A 269 8.59 -7.76 -30.51
C GLU A 269 9.42 -7.64 -29.22
N GLY A 270 9.52 -6.43 -28.66
CA GLY A 270 10.20 -6.16 -27.39
C GLY A 270 9.44 -6.68 -26.18
N ILE A 271 8.10 -6.54 -26.19
CA ILE A 271 7.22 -7.07 -25.15
C ILE A 271 7.31 -8.61 -25.12
N GLU A 272 7.12 -9.25 -26.27
CA GLU A 272 7.15 -10.70 -26.38
C GLU A 272 8.54 -11.29 -26.11
N ARG A 273 9.62 -10.53 -26.37
CA ARG A 273 10.97 -10.91 -25.91
C ARG A 273 11.05 -10.89 -24.38
N ALA A 274 10.59 -9.83 -23.73
CA ALA A 274 10.60 -9.73 -22.27
C ALA A 274 9.77 -10.84 -21.61
N VAL A 275 8.61 -11.17 -22.20
CA VAL A 275 7.76 -12.29 -21.76
C VAL A 275 8.51 -13.63 -21.87
N ARG A 276 9.13 -13.93 -23.01
CA ARG A 276 9.90 -15.18 -23.17
C ARG A 276 11.06 -15.29 -22.19
N ASP A 277 11.78 -14.19 -21.97
CA ASP A 277 12.89 -14.13 -21.01
C ASP A 277 12.37 -14.37 -19.57
N GLU A 278 11.17 -13.87 -19.26
CA GLU A 278 10.51 -14.06 -17.98
C GLU A 278 10.02 -15.50 -17.77
N GLU A 279 9.36 -16.11 -18.76
CA GLU A 279 8.92 -17.51 -18.69
C GLU A 279 10.10 -18.47 -18.51
N ALA A 280 11.22 -18.20 -19.19
CA ALA A 280 12.45 -18.96 -19.01
C ALA A 280 13.00 -18.82 -17.58
N TYR A 281 13.00 -17.60 -17.03
CA TYR A 281 13.38 -17.35 -15.65
C TYR A 281 12.46 -18.05 -14.65
N GLN A 282 11.14 -17.98 -14.84
CA GLN A 282 10.15 -18.69 -14.01
C GLN A 282 10.41 -20.19 -13.99
N LYS A 283 10.66 -20.80 -15.15
CA LYS A 283 10.97 -22.23 -15.26
C LYS A 283 12.22 -22.57 -14.44
N GLN A 284 13.30 -21.81 -14.61
CA GLN A 284 14.54 -22.01 -13.85
C GLN A 284 14.32 -21.91 -12.33
N MET A 285 13.53 -20.93 -11.88
CA MET A 285 13.26 -20.73 -10.46
C MET A 285 12.39 -21.84 -9.84
N LEU A 286 11.58 -22.52 -10.65
CA LEU A 286 10.75 -23.66 -10.21
C LEU A 286 11.51 -25.00 -10.16
N GLU A 287 12.64 -25.14 -10.85
CA GLU A 287 13.41 -26.40 -10.89
C GLU A 287 13.72 -27.00 -9.49
N PRO A 288 14.14 -26.22 -8.47
CA PRO A 288 14.43 -26.75 -7.14
C PRO A 288 13.21 -27.33 -6.39
N PHE A 289 12.01 -27.07 -6.91
CA PHE A 289 10.73 -27.43 -6.31
C PHE A 289 10.05 -28.62 -7.02
N GLU A 290 10.60 -29.08 -8.15
CA GLU A 290 10.13 -30.27 -8.90
C GLU A 290 10.08 -31.54 -8.04
N GLU A 291 10.93 -31.62 -7.02
CA GLU A 291 10.92 -32.70 -6.03
C GLU A 291 9.62 -32.80 -5.20
N MET A 292 8.78 -31.75 -5.18
CA MET A 292 7.47 -31.77 -4.53
C MET A 292 6.37 -32.35 -5.42
N ARG A 293 6.68 -32.67 -6.69
CA ARG A 293 5.73 -33.20 -7.66
C ARG A 293 5.05 -34.47 -7.16
N GLY A 294 3.73 -34.55 -7.31
CA GLY A 294 2.91 -35.67 -6.87
C GLY A 294 2.55 -35.65 -5.37
N SER A 295 3.03 -34.67 -4.59
CA SER A 295 2.62 -34.50 -3.20
C SER A 295 1.13 -34.17 -3.11
N SER A 296 0.47 -34.68 -2.05
CA SER A 296 -0.92 -34.38 -1.74
C SER A 296 -0.98 -33.37 -0.59
N VAL A 297 -1.65 -32.23 -0.79
CA VAL A 297 -1.63 -31.08 0.12
C VAL A 297 -3.03 -30.53 0.37
N TYR A 298 -3.21 -29.84 1.48
CA TYR A 298 -4.46 -29.17 1.85
C TYR A 298 -4.18 -27.70 2.16
N LEU A 299 -4.78 -26.77 1.42
CA LEU A 299 -4.57 -25.32 1.59
C LEU A 299 -5.47 -24.70 2.68
N GLY A 300 -6.49 -25.43 3.17
CA GLY A 300 -7.46 -24.89 4.11
C GLY A 300 -8.40 -23.85 3.51
N ALA A 301 -9.16 -23.15 4.36
CA ALA A 301 -9.91 -21.94 4.02
C ALA A 301 -9.20 -20.74 4.67
N GLN A 302 -8.47 -19.93 3.90
CA GLN A 302 -7.76 -18.75 4.41
C GLN A 302 -7.92 -17.50 3.53
N LEU A 303 -7.79 -16.33 4.15
CA LEU A 303 -8.63 -15.16 3.93
C LEU A 303 -8.40 -14.28 2.67
N MET A 304 -7.41 -14.54 1.80
CA MET A 304 -7.14 -13.67 0.64
C MET A 304 -7.25 -14.41 -0.69
N GLU A 305 -8.27 -14.08 -1.47
CA GLU A 305 -8.59 -14.68 -2.78
C GLU A 305 -7.37 -14.66 -3.73
N GLY A 306 -6.66 -13.54 -3.82
CA GLY A 306 -5.46 -13.42 -4.68
C GLY A 306 -4.28 -14.31 -4.28
N THR A 307 -4.14 -14.69 -3.00
CA THR A 307 -3.09 -15.62 -2.56
C THR A 307 -3.45 -17.06 -2.92
N PHE A 308 -4.74 -17.39 -2.93
CA PHE A 308 -5.21 -18.71 -3.35
C PHE A 308 -4.95 -18.99 -4.83
N ASP A 309 -5.21 -18.01 -5.70
CA ASP A 309 -4.99 -18.17 -7.14
C ASP A 309 -3.51 -18.39 -7.45
N ALA A 310 -2.64 -17.60 -6.82
CA ALA A 310 -1.19 -17.77 -6.94
C ALA A 310 -0.73 -19.14 -6.41
N ALA A 311 -1.29 -19.60 -5.28
CA ALA A 311 -1.01 -20.92 -4.71
C ALA A 311 -1.43 -22.06 -5.65
N ARG A 312 -2.63 -21.99 -6.22
CA ARG A 312 -3.15 -22.97 -7.19
C ARG A 312 -2.31 -23.01 -8.47
N GLU A 313 -1.91 -21.84 -8.98
CA GLU A 313 -0.99 -21.77 -10.12
C GLU A 313 0.33 -22.50 -9.81
N ALA A 314 0.91 -22.29 -8.63
CA ALA A 314 2.13 -22.97 -8.21
C ALA A 314 1.95 -24.50 -8.17
N MET A 315 0.82 -24.95 -7.61
CA MET A 315 0.49 -26.38 -7.50
C MET A 315 0.32 -27.03 -8.87
N GLU A 316 -0.38 -26.36 -9.80
CA GLU A 316 -0.58 -26.85 -11.15
C GLU A 316 0.77 -27.04 -11.88
N ARG A 317 1.64 -26.02 -11.85
CA ARG A 317 2.95 -26.07 -12.53
C ARG A 317 3.87 -27.15 -11.95
N LEU A 318 3.83 -27.36 -10.64
CA LEU A 318 4.64 -28.37 -9.94
C LEU A 318 3.98 -29.75 -9.90
N GLY A 319 2.74 -29.90 -10.37
CA GLY A 319 1.99 -31.15 -10.31
C GLY A 319 1.71 -31.62 -8.87
N ILE A 320 1.45 -30.68 -7.96
CA ILE A 320 1.00 -30.93 -6.58
C ILE A 320 -0.52 -31.09 -6.60
N ARG A 321 -1.07 -32.06 -5.85
CA ARG A 321 -2.51 -32.35 -5.82
C ARG A 321 -3.14 -31.78 -4.56
N GLU A 322 -4.29 -31.13 -4.70
CA GLU A 322 -5.12 -30.73 -3.57
C GLU A 322 -5.98 -31.92 -3.11
N ALA A 323 -5.91 -32.28 -1.82
CA ALA A 323 -6.77 -33.30 -1.23
C ALA A 323 -7.11 -32.96 0.24
N PRO A 324 -8.32 -33.28 0.73
CA PRO A 324 -8.72 -32.99 2.12
C PRO A 324 -7.87 -33.70 3.19
N ASP A 325 -7.25 -34.82 2.84
CA ASP A 325 -6.35 -35.63 3.68
C ASP A 325 -4.86 -35.32 3.41
N GLY A 326 -4.57 -34.31 2.58
CA GLY A 326 -3.21 -33.90 2.23
C GLY A 326 -2.47 -33.18 3.36
N ILE A 327 -1.17 -32.97 3.17
CA ILE A 327 -0.32 -32.22 4.09
C ILE A 327 -0.84 -30.77 4.21
N PRO A 328 -1.19 -30.28 5.41
CA PRO A 328 -1.72 -28.93 5.55
C PRO A 328 -0.61 -27.90 5.30
N LEU A 329 -0.82 -27.07 4.29
CA LEU A 329 0.05 -25.94 3.95
C LEU A 329 -0.60 -24.64 4.42
N LYS A 330 0.22 -23.76 4.97
CA LYS A 330 -0.22 -22.40 5.31
C LYS A 330 0.03 -21.50 4.13
N LEU A 331 -0.97 -20.70 3.77
CA LEU A 331 -0.80 -19.61 2.83
C LEU A 331 -0.15 -18.42 3.53
N PRO A 332 0.71 -17.66 2.83
CA PRO A 332 1.25 -16.43 3.39
C PRO A 332 0.12 -15.40 3.63
N PHE A 333 0.30 -14.57 4.65
CA PHE A 333 -0.58 -13.42 4.92
C PHE A 333 -0.21 -12.19 4.06
N TYR A 334 0.51 -12.40 2.96
CA TYR A 334 0.85 -11.39 1.95
C TYR A 334 0.43 -11.89 0.55
N LEU A 335 0.24 -10.96 -0.38
CA LEU A 335 0.01 -11.29 -1.79
C LEU A 335 1.35 -11.63 -2.46
N PRO A 336 1.53 -12.82 -3.06
CA PRO A 336 2.77 -13.18 -3.75
C PRO A 336 2.99 -12.28 -4.98
N VAL A 337 3.85 -11.26 -4.84
CA VAL A 337 4.24 -10.39 -5.96
C VAL A 337 5.32 -11.07 -6.78
N GLY A 338 4.98 -11.32 -8.03
CA GLY A 338 5.80 -11.96 -9.03
C GLY A 338 6.48 -13.26 -8.59
N VAL A 339 7.64 -13.54 -9.18
CA VAL A 339 8.40 -14.77 -8.95
C VAL A 339 8.97 -14.80 -7.53
N SER A 340 9.47 -13.67 -7.03
CA SER A 340 10.06 -13.56 -5.69
C SER A 340 9.06 -13.96 -4.59
N GLY A 341 7.85 -13.40 -4.61
CA GLY A 341 6.80 -13.74 -3.65
C GLY A 341 6.40 -15.23 -3.73
N MET A 342 6.33 -15.77 -4.96
CA MET A 342 6.04 -17.19 -5.18
C MET A 342 7.13 -18.10 -4.59
N MET A 343 8.41 -17.76 -4.75
CA MET A 343 9.51 -18.57 -4.21
C MET A 343 9.48 -18.62 -2.69
N LYS A 344 9.23 -17.47 -2.01
CA LYS A 344 9.10 -17.43 -0.55
C LYS A 344 8.03 -18.43 -0.06
N MET A 345 6.86 -18.44 -0.71
CA MET A 345 5.79 -19.40 -0.41
C MET A 345 6.22 -20.85 -0.64
N LEU A 346 6.82 -21.15 -1.80
CA LEU A 346 7.26 -22.52 -2.13
C LEU A 346 8.35 -23.04 -1.19
N TYR A 347 9.27 -22.20 -0.72
CA TYR A 347 10.26 -22.60 0.29
C TYR A 347 9.60 -23.00 1.62
N LEU A 348 8.57 -22.29 2.06
CA LEU A 348 7.81 -22.66 3.27
C LEU A 348 7.10 -24.00 3.09
N TRP A 349 6.49 -24.21 1.92
CA TRP A 349 5.82 -25.46 1.59
C TRP A 349 6.79 -26.64 1.53
N ARG A 350 7.94 -26.46 0.88
CA ARG A 350 9.01 -27.47 0.78
C ARG A 350 9.45 -27.97 2.16
N ARG A 351 9.66 -27.05 3.12
CA ARG A 351 10.03 -27.41 4.50
C ARG A 351 8.95 -28.23 5.19
N ARG A 352 7.67 -28.00 4.86
CA ARG A 352 6.53 -28.71 5.46
C ARG A 352 6.25 -30.06 4.81
N ILE A 353 6.45 -30.18 3.51
CA ILE A 353 6.25 -31.43 2.77
C ILE A 353 7.37 -32.44 3.09
N ARG A 354 8.59 -31.96 3.37
CA ARG A 354 9.75 -32.80 3.70
C ARG A 354 9.98 -33.06 5.18
N GLY A 355 9.38 -32.26 6.07
CA GLY A 355 9.60 -32.32 7.52
C GLY A 355 8.44 -32.96 8.25
#